data_AF-A0A2S8PQI5-F1
#
_entry.id   AF-A0A2S8PQI5-F1
#
_cell.length_a   1.000
_cell.length_b   1.000
_cell.length_c   1.000
_cell.angle_alpha   90.00
_cell.angle_beta   90.00
_cell.angle_gamma   90.00
#
_symmetry.space_group_name_H-M   'P 1'
#
loop_
_entity.id
_entity.type
_entity.pdbx_description
1 polymer ?
#
loop_
_entity_poly.entity_id
_entity_poly.type
_entity_poly.pdbx_seq_one_letter_code
_entity_poly.pdbx_strand_id
1 'polypeptide(L)'
;MNGRIAAANGRPEGRPSRQINVILRSQEPPVVSSAVPEKEPVPAQKNTAQHSLYQEILKELDQLVGLDSIKDFVFEIYAMLQIAHMRQEAGLASGGHVYHMVFKGNPGTGKTTVARIIAKLFQKMGVLSKGHLIEVERADLVGEYIGHTAQKTRDLVKKALGGILFIDEAYSLARGGEKDFGKEAIDTLVKAMEDHKNQFILILAGYSE
;
A
#
# COMPACT_ATOMS: atom_id res chain seq x y z
N MET A 1 37.99 54.59 -31.84
CA MET A 1 37.76 53.46 -32.77
C MET A 1 37.16 52.30 -31.97
N ASN A 2 35.96 51.87 -32.37
CA ASN A 2 35.34 50.53 -32.33
C ASN A 2 35.98 49.48 -31.40
N GLY A 3 35.27 48.67 -30.60
CA GLY A 3 33.87 48.23 -30.58
C GLY A 3 33.79 46.79 -30.03
N ARG A 4 32.56 46.35 -29.74
CA ARG A 4 32.07 44.95 -29.59
C ARG A 4 32.27 44.17 -28.27
N ILE A 5 31.16 44.10 -27.52
CA ILE A 5 30.40 42.90 -27.10
C ILE A 5 31.11 41.53 -27.20
N ALA A 6 31.16 40.83 -26.06
CA ALA A 6 31.06 39.36 -26.01
C ALA A 6 30.21 38.95 -24.80
N ALA A 7 29.17 38.15 -25.05
CA ALA A 7 28.34 37.49 -24.08
C ALA A 7 28.83 36.06 -23.87
N ALA A 8 28.73 35.51 -22.65
CA ALA A 8 28.34 34.12 -22.40
C ALA A 8 28.11 33.87 -20.89
N ASN A 9 26.91 33.40 -20.57
CA ASN A 9 26.40 32.98 -19.27
C ASN A 9 27.01 31.65 -18.78
N GLY A 10 26.99 31.44 -17.46
CA GLY A 10 27.05 30.09 -16.86
C GLY A 10 27.23 30.10 -15.33
N ARG A 11 26.13 29.89 -14.60
CA ARG A 11 25.97 29.99 -13.12
C ARG A 11 26.82 28.99 -12.31
N PRO A 12 27.05 29.27 -11.01
CA PRO A 12 27.03 28.23 -9.99
C PRO A 12 25.88 28.50 -9.00
N GLU A 13 24.77 27.78 -9.11
CA GLU A 13 23.72 27.75 -8.08
C GLU A 13 24.03 26.65 -7.05
N GLY A 14 24.81 27.02 -6.02
CA GLY A 14 24.76 26.31 -4.74
C GLY A 14 23.45 26.66 -4.04
N ARG A 15 22.61 25.66 -3.75
CA ARG A 15 21.35 25.88 -3.04
C ARG A 15 21.63 26.36 -1.60
N PRO A 16 21.12 27.50 -1.15
CA PRO A 16 21.21 27.88 0.25
C PRO A 16 20.20 27.08 1.09
N SER A 17 20.63 26.73 2.29
CA SER A 17 19.90 26.13 3.39
C SER A 17 18.58 26.87 3.67
N ARG A 18 17.45 26.15 3.64
CA ARG A 18 16.14 26.70 4.02
C ARG A 18 16.00 26.71 5.55
N GLN A 19 16.56 27.73 6.20
CA GLN A 19 16.16 28.10 7.56
C GLN A 19 14.88 28.94 7.50
N ILE A 20 13.86 28.55 8.27
CA ILE A 20 12.61 29.33 8.41
C ILE A 20 12.72 30.17 9.68
N ASN A 21 12.70 31.49 9.54
CA ASN A 21 12.57 32.42 10.66
C ASN A 21 11.10 32.86 10.80
N VAL A 22 10.54 32.70 12.00
CA VAL A 22 9.20 33.19 12.35
C VAL A 22 9.35 34.37 13.30
N ILE A 23 8.94 35.57 12.86
CA ILE A 23 8.86 36.77 13.69
C ILE A 23 7.39 36.95 14.08
N LEU A 24 7.07 36.77 15.36
CA LEU A 24 5.73 37.03 15.90
C LEU A 24 5.62 38.53 16.20
N ARG A 25 4.83 39.26 15.42
CA ARG A 25 4.36 40.60 15.78
C ARG A 25 2.99 40.48 16.43
N SER A 26 2.91 40.79 17.72
CA SER A 26 1.64 40.95 18.44
C SER A 26 0.90 42.18 17.89
N GLN A 27 -0.28 41.99 17.32
CA GLN A 27 -1.24 43.07 17.12
C GLN A 27 -2.38 42.93 18.14
N GLU A 28 -2.76 44.05 18.75
CA GLU A 28 -3.92 44.17 19.64
C GLU A 28 -5.23 43.92 18.89
N PRO A 29 -6.27 43.39 19.57
CA PRO A 29 -7.47 42.90 18.91
C PRO A 29 -8.43 44.05 18.55
N PRO A 30 -9.08 44.02 17.37
CA PRO A 30 -10.26 44.85 17.14
C PRO A 30 -11.52 44.16 17.70
N VAL A 31 -12.40 45.01 18.20
CA VAL A 31 -13.66 44.73 18.91
C VAL A 31 -14.65 43.93 18.05
N VAL A 32 -15.27 42.90 18.65
CA VAL A 32 -16.36 42.11 18.08
C VAL A 32 -17.66 42.92 18.11
N SER A 33 -18.33 43.10 16.97
CA SER A 33 -19.76 43.42 16.91
C SER A 33 -20.46 42.43 15.99
N SER A 34 -21.56 41.89 16.52
CA SER A 34 -22.30 40.72 16.09
C SER A 34 -23.12 40.94 14.82
N ALA A 35 -22.75 40.23 13.75
CA ALA A 35 -23.69 39.75 12.75
C ALA A 35 -23.10 38.45 12.19
N VAL A 36 -23.76 37.32 12.45
CA VAL A 36 -23.36 36.01 11.92
C VAL A 36 -24.13 35.82 10.61
N PRO A 37 -23.49 35.81 9.42
CA PRO A 37 -24.08 35.17 8.26
C PRO A 37 -23.88 33.66 8.42
N GLU A 38 -24.98 32.92 8.31
CA GLU A 38 -25.03 31.46 8.30
C GLU A 38 -23.98 30.89 7.34
N LYS A 39 -23.05 30.07 7.85
CA LYS A 39 -22.15 29.29 7.03
C LYS A 39 -22.96 28.18 6.35
N GLU A 40 -23.04 28.24 5.03
CA GLU A 40 -23.47 27.10 4.21
C GLU A 40 -22.67 25.84 4.60
N PRO A 41 -23.33 24.68 4.76
CA PRO A 41 -22.64 23.46 5.14
C PRO A 41 -21.83 22.93 3.94
N VAL A 42 -20.53 22.78 4.17
CA VAL A 42 -19.62 21.99 3.33
C VAL A 42 -20.19 20.56 3.22
N PRO A 43 -20.26 19.93 2.03
CA PRO A 43 -21.03 18.70 1.83
C PRO A 43 -20.41 17.51 2.59
N ALA A 44 -21.09 17.08 3.66
CA ALA A 44 -20.65 16.04 4.59
C ALA A 44 -20.99 14.59 4.19
N GLN A 45 -21.48 14.34 2.97
CA GLN A 45 -22.15 13.07 2.64
C GLN A 45 -21.21 11.90 2.27
N LYS A 46 -19.96 12.14 1.85
CA LYS A 46 -19.01 11.06 1.48
C LYS A 46 -18.28 10.41 2.67
N ASN A 47 -18.01 11.18 3.72
CA ASN A 47 -17.26 10.69 4.90
C ASN A 47 -18.02 9.60 5.67
N THR A 48 -19.35 9.63 5.67
CA THR A 48 -20.18 8.67 6.42
C THR A 48 -20.09 7.25 5.86
N ALA A 49 -20.05 7.09 4.53
CA ALA A 49 -20.03 5.77 3.87
C ALA A 49 -18.66 5.08 3.97
N GLN A 50 -17.57 5.85 3.92
CA GLN A 50 -16.23 5.31 4.11
C GLN A 50 -15.95 5.00 5.59
N HIS A 51 -16.50 5.80 6.51
CA HIS A 51 -16.43 5.51 7.93
C HIS A 51 -17.20 4.22 8.27
N SER A 52 -18.40 4.00 7.70
CA SER A 52 -19.15 2.76 7.91
C SER A 52 -18.42 1.52 7.39
N LEU A 53 -17.69 1.65 6.27
CA LEU A 53 -16.84 0.58 5.74
C LEU A 53 -15.78 0.16 6.76
N TYR A 54 -15.02 1.11 7.29
CA TYR A 54 -13.96 0.80 8.24
C TYR A 54 -14.50 0.12 9.50
N GLN A 55 -15.68 0.55 9.98
CA GLN A 55 -16.36 -0.09 11.11
C GLN A 55 -16.75 -1.56 10.83
N GLU A 56 -17.16 -1.90 9.61
CA GLU A 56 -17.42 -3.30 9.23
C GLU A 56 -16.14 -4.15 9.29
N ILE A 57 -15.02 -3.63 8.77
CA ILE A 57 -13.73 -4.31 8.78
C ILE A 57 -13.21 -4.49 10.21
N LEU A 58 -13.32 -3.45 11.03
CA LEU A 58 -12.97 -3.53 12.45
C LEU A 58 -13.80 -4.57 13.18
N LYS A 59 -15.11 -4.61 12.93
CA LYS A 59 -15.99 -5.61 13.54
C LYS A 59 -15.60 -7.04 13.18
N GLU A 60 -15.11 -7.29 11.96
CA GLU A 60 -14.56 -8.59 11.57
C GLU A 60 -13.24 -8.91 12.29
N LEU A 61 -12.35 -7.92 12.42
CA LEU A 61 -11.10 -8.09 13.18
C LEU A 61 -11.32 -8.28 14.68
N ASP A 62 -12.35 -7.65 15.26
CA ASP A 62 -12.70 -7.77 16.68
C ASP A 62 -13.20 -9.16 17.06
N GLN A 63 -13.62 -9.98 16.10
CA GLN A 63 -13.95 -11.39 16.33
C GLN A 63 -12.71 -12.25 16.56
N LEU A 64 -11.52 -11.74 16.26
CA LEU A 64 -10.26 -12.45 16.40
C LEU A 64 -9.53 -11.99 17.67
N VAL A 65 -9.16 -12.95 18.51
CA VAL A 65 -8.52 -12.68 19.81
C VAL A 65 -7.02 -12.43 19.63
N GLY A 66 -6.48 -11.41 20.32
CA GLY A 66 -5.03 -11.17 20.41
C GLY A 66 -4.39 -10.53 19.17
N LEU A 67 -5.17 -9.77 18.39
CA LEU A 67 -4.73 -9.13 17.14
C LEU A 67 -4.58 -7.60 17.24
N ASP A 68 -4.34 -7.04 18.42
CA ASP A 68 -4.33 -5.58 18.62
C ASP A 68 -3.33 -4.87 17.68
N SER A 69 -2.11 -5.41 17.54
CA SER A 69 -1.11 -4.86 16.60
C SER A 69 -1.53 -4.97 15.13
N ILE A 70 -2.31 -5.97 14.75
CA ILE A 70 -2.87 -6.11 13.40
C ILE A 70 -3.99 -5.10 13.19
N LYS A 71 -4.81 -4.81 14.20
CA LYS A 71 -5.85 -3.78 14.12
C LYS A 71 -5.25 -2.41 13.89
N ASP A 72 -4.18 -2.08 14.62
CA ASP A 72 -3.43 -0.84 14.42
C ASP A 72 -2.85 -0.76 13.00
N PHE A 73 -2.23 -1.84 12.52
CA PHE A 73 -1.70 -1.90 11.16
C PHE A 73 -2.79 -1.74 10.08
N VAL A 74 -3.96 -2.35 10.28
CA VAL A 74 -5.10 -2.20 9.36
C VAL A 74 -5.64 -0.77 9.39
N PHE A 75 -5.66 -0.13 10.56
CA PHE A 75 -6.01 1.29 10.69
C PHE A 75 -5.04 2.18 9.92
N GLU A 76 -3.74 1.93 10.03
CA GLU A 76 -2.71 2.67 9.30
C GLU A 76 -2.90 2.56 7.78
N ILE A 77 -3.14 1.34 7.28
CA ILE A 77 -3.46 1.13 5.85
C ILE A 77 -4.69 1.94 5.45
N TYR A 78 -5.77 1.86 6.23
CA TYR A 78 -6.99 2.61 5.96
C TYR A 78 -6.74 4.12 5.92
N ALA A 79 -6.04 4.67 6.93
CA ALA A 79 -5.72 6.08 7.01
C ALA A 79 -4.85 6.55 5.83
N MET A 80 -3.86 5.76 5.41
CA MET A 80 -3.04 6.05 4.23
C MET A 80 -3.89 6.10 2.95
N LEU A 81 -4.79 5.13 2.77
CA LEU A 81 -5.69 5.08 1.62
C LEU A 81 -6.65 6.26 1.58
N GLN A 82 -7.16 6.68 2.74
CA GLN A 82 -7.99 7.87 2.87
C GLN A 82 -7.26 9.14 2.44
N ILE A 83 -6.03 9.34 2.94
CA ILE A 83 -5.20 10.49 2.56
C ILE A 83 -4.90 10.46 1.05
N ALA A 84 -4.57 9.30 0.49
CA ALA A 84 -4.34 9.15 -0.94
C ALA A 84 -5.58 9.53 -1.76
N HIS A 85 -6.77 9.08 -1.33
CA HIS A 85 -8.03 9.43 -1.96
C HIS A 85 -8.33 10.93 -1.92
N MET A 86 -8.18 11.56 -0.75
CA MET A 86 -8.36 13.01 -0.59
C MET A 86 -7.40 13.81 -1.47
N ARG A 87 -6.15 13.37 -1.60
CA ARG A 87 -5.16 13.99 -2.51
C ARG A 87 -5.62 13.90 -3.96
N GLN A 88 -6.11 12.73 -4.39
CA GLN A 88 -6.64 12.55 -5.74
C GLN A 88 -7.85 13.44 -6.01
N GLU A 89 -8.80 13.53 -5.08
CA GLU A 89 -9.97 14.42 -5.20
C GLU A 89 -9.56 15.91 -5.27
N ALA A 90 -8.48 16.29 -4.58
CA ALA A 90 -7.90 17.63 -4.64
C ALA A 90 -6.99 17.87 -5.87
N GLY A 91 -6.90 16.90 -6.80
CA GLY A 91 -6.04 17.00 -7.99
C GLY A 91 -4.53 16.94 -7.69
N LEU A 92 -4.14 16.54 -6.48
CA LEU A 92 -2.75 16.38 -6.08
C LEU A 92 -2.21 15.02 -6.50
N ALA A 93 -0.92 14.96 -6.82
CA ALA A 93 -0.24 13.70 -7.07
C ALA A 93 -0.33 12.79 -5.83
N SER A 94 -0.94 11.63 -6.02
CA SER A 94 -0.86 10.48 -5.13
C SER A 94 0.17 9.54 -5.73
N GLY A 95 1.25 9.24 -4.99
CA GLY A 95 2.21 8.24 -5.43
C GLY A 95 1.55 6.85 -5.53
N GLY A 96 2.08 5.99 -6.39
CA GLY A 96 1.71 4.57 -6.38
C GLY A 96 2.33 3.92 -5.15
N HIS A 97 1.50 3.57 -4.16
CA HIS A 97 1.95 2.80 -3.00
C HIS A 97 2.00 1.31 -3.36
N VAL A 98 3.02 0.61 -2.88
CA VAL A 98 3.13 -0.85 -3.00
C VAL A 98 2.62 -1.47 -1.70
N TYR A 99 1.65 -2.37 -1.78
CA TYR A 99 0.97 -2.95 -0.62
C TYR A 99 1.33 -4.42 -0.34
N HIS A 100 2.37 -4.94 -0.99
CA HIS A 100 2.89 -6.28 -0.71
C HIS A 100 3.37 -6.37 0.75
N MET A 101 3.12 -7.51 1.40
CA MET A 101 3.33 -7.66 2.85
C MET A 101 3.86 -9.04 3.22
N VAL A 102 4.43 -9.14 4.42
CA VAL A 102 4.93 -10.39 4.99
C VAL A 102 4.26 -10.64 6.33
N PHE A 103 3.58 -11.77 6.49
CA PHE A 103 2.96 -12.19 7.72
C PHE A 103 3.83 -13.19 8.45
N LYS A 104 4.23 -12.85 9.66
CA LYS A 104 5.04 -13.72 10.52
C LYS A 104 4.25 -14.12 11.74
N GLY A 105 4.23 -15.42 12.05
CA GLY A 105 3.60 -15.93 13.27
C GLY A 105 3.37 -17.42 13.23
N ASN A 106 3.15 -18.00 14.40
CA ASN A 106 2.92 -19.44 14.59
C ASN A 106 1.75 -19.98 13.74
N PRO A 107 1.69 -21.30 13.48
CA PRO A 107 0.53 -21.89 12.80
C PRO A 107 -0.73 -21.64 13.64
N GLY A 108 -1.87 -21.45 12.96
CA GLY A 108 -3.15 -21.23 13.64
C GLY A 108 -3.38 -19.81 14.20
N THR A 109 -2.48 -18.85 14.00
CA THR A 109 -2.65 -17.44 14.47
C THR A 109 -3.55 -16.58 13.56
N GLY A 110 -4.32 -17.18 12.66
CA GLY A 110 -5.29 -16.46 11.83
C GLY A 110 -4.71 -15.68 10.64
N LYS A 111 -3.44 -15.92 10.23
CA LYS A 111 -2.79 -15.24 9.09
C LYS A 111 -3.65 -15.19 7.82
N THR A 112 -4.16 -16.34 7.39
CA THR A 112 -5.04 -16.44 6.20
C THR A 112 -6.36 -15.69 6.40
N THR A 113 -6.93 -15.73 7.61
CA THR A 113 -8.16 -15.01 7.95
C THR A 113 -7.97 -13.50 7.85
N VAL A 114 -6.88 -13.00 8.44
CA VAL A 114 -6.49 -11.59 8.36
C VAL A 114 -6.26 -11.16 6.90
N ALA A 115 -5.59 -11.99 6.10
CA ALA A 115 -5.39 -11.72 4.67
C ALA A 115 -6.72 -11.55 3.92
N ARG A 116 -7.74 -12.35 4.24
CA ARG A 116 -9.07 -12.25 3.64
C ARG A 116 -9.79 -10.96 4.01
N ILE A 117 -9.69 -10.53 5.27
CA ILE A 117 -10.25 -9.27 5.75
C ILE A 117 -9.56 -8.08 5.05
N ILE A 118 -8.24 -8.12 4.94
CA ILE A 118 -7.45 -7.11 4.24
C ILE A 118 -7.81 -7.06 2.74
N ALA A 119 -8.03 -8.20 2.09
CA ALA A 119 -8.48 -8.25 0.69
C ALA A 119 -9.82 -7.51 0.50
N LYS A 120 -10.76 -7.70 1.43
CA LYS A 120 -12.05 -6.99 1.44
C LYS A 120 -11.88 -5.49 1.66
N LEU A 121 -11.00 -5.08 2.57
CA LEU A 121 -10.68 -3.67 2.79
C LEU A 121 -10.15 -3.02 1.50
N PHE A 122 -9.12 -3.61 0.89
CA PHE A 122 -8.52 -3.06 -0.33
C PHE A 122 -9.51 -3.02 -1.50
N GLN A 123 -10.40 -4.00 -1.62
CA GLN A 123 -11.46 -3.97 -2.63
C GLN A 123 -12.40 -2.80 -2.42
N LYS A 124 -12.93 -2.66 -1.19
CA LYS A 124 -13.90 -1.62 -0.88
C LYS A 124 -13.31 -0.20 -0.93
N MET A 125 -12.00 -0.09 -0.74
CA MET A 125 -11.23 1.16 -0.92
C MET A 125 -10.79 1.41 -2.37
N GLY A 126 -11.17 0.55 -3.32
CA GLY A 126 -10.89 0.72 -4.75
C GLY A 126 -9.45 0.43 -5.17
N VAL A 127 -8.64 -0.17 -4.30
CA VAL A 127 -7.26 -0.59 -4.63
C VAL A 127 -7.27 -1.88 -5.42
N LEU A 128 -8.13 -2.83 -5.03
CA LEU A 128 -8.29 -4.12 -5.69
C LEU A 128 -9.64 -4.17 -6.42
N SER A 129 -9.67 -4.72 -7.63
CA SER A 129 -10.92 -4.77 -8.42
C SER A 129 -11.89 -5.88 -7.97
N LYS A 130 -11.41 -6.95 -7.32
CA LYS A 130 -12.21 -8.13 -6.95
C LYS A 130 -12.13 -8.48 -5.46
N GLY A 131 -10.98 -8.33 -4.81
CA GLY A 131 -10.81 -8.64 -3.39
C GLY A 131 -10.81 -10.14 -3.04
N HIS A 132 -10.64 -11.04 -4.01
CA HIS A 132 -10.51 -12.46 -3.75
C HIS A 132 -9.11 -12.82 -3.22
N LEU A 133 -9.00 -13.95 -2.54
CA LEU A 133 -7.75 -14.50 -2.00
C LEU A 133 -7.43 -15.81 -2.72
N ILE A 134 -6.24 -15.92 -3.30
CA ILE A 134 -5.66 -17.15 -3.81
C ILE A 134 -4.58 -17.59 -2.85
N GLU A 135 -4.83 -18.66 -2.12
CA GLU A 135 -3.89 -19.27 -1.17
C GLU A 135 -3.14 -20.41 -1.88
N VAL A 136 -1.81 -20.41 -1.75
CA VAL A 136 -0.91 -21.37 -2.38
C VAL A 136 0.25 -21.71 -1.46
N GLU A 137 0.84 -22.87 -1.70
CA GLU A 137 2.08 -23.30 -1.07
C GLU A 137 3.17 -23.50 -2.13
N ARG A 138 4.36 -23.93 -1.68
CA ARG A 138 5.48 -24.24 -2.58
C ARG A 138 5.13 -25.25 -3.67
N ALA A 139 4.35 -26.28 -3.36
CA ALA A 139 4.01 -27.33 -4.33
C ALA A 139 3.17 -26.81 -5.51
N ASP A 140 2.39 -25.75 -5.28
CA ASP A 140 1.57 -25.11 -6.32
C ASP A 140 2.43 -24.26 -7.27
N LEU A 141 3.47 -23.61 -6.73
CA LEU A 141 4.34 -22.70 -7.46
C LEU A 141 5.44 -23.43 -8.22
N VAL A 142 6.03 -24.47 -7.60
CA VAL A 142 7.21 -25.15 -8.11
C VAL A 142 6.81 -26.37 -8.97
N GLY A 143 7.42 -26.47 -10.15
CA GLY A 143 7.23 -27.59 -11.07
C GLY A 143 8.22 -28.72 -10.84
N GLU A 144 7.90 -29.91 -11.35
CA GLU A 144 8.78 -31.09 -11.32
C GLU A 144 9.87 -31.05 -12.40
N TYR A 145 9.66 -30.23 -13.45
CA TYR A 145 10.51 -30.16 -14.64
C TYR A 145 10.96 -28.72 -14.92
N ILE A 146 12.09 -28.60 -15.63
CA ILE A 146 12.68 -27.32 -16.03
C ILE A 146 11.66 -26.48 -16.81
N GLY A 147 11.52 -25.20 -16.45
CA GLY A 147 10.64 -24.25 -17.13
C GLY A 147 9.16 -24.35 -16.74
N HIS A 148 8.75 -25.37 -15.99
CA HIS A 148 7.37 -25.45 -15.49
C HIS A 148 7.10 -24.49 -14.34
N THR A 149 8.11 -24.18 -13.53
CA THR A 149 7.97 -23.34 -12.33
C THR A 149 7.60 -21.90 -12.68
N ALA A 150 8.30 -21.29 -13.63
CA ALA A 150 7.93 -19.95 -14.10
C ALA A 150 6.50 -19.90 -14.66
N GLN A 151 6.09 -20.92 -15.41
CA GLN A 151 4.74 -20.97 -15.99
C GLN A 151 3.66 -21.12 -14.90
N LYS A 152 3.80 -22.09 -13.99
CA LYS A 152 2.90 -22.28 -12.84
C LYS A 152 2.75 -21.01 -12.00
N THR A 153 3.87 -20.37 -11.69
CA THR A 153 3.91 -19.13 -10.90
C THR A 153 3.16 -18.00 -11.61
N ARG A 154 3.38 -17.80 -12.92
CA ARG A 154 2.65 -16.79 -13.71
C ARG A 154 1.15 -17.07 -13.76
N ASP A 155 0.75 -18.32 -13.88
CA ASP A 155 -0.67 -18.69 -13.94
C ASP A 155 -1.38 -18.39 -12.60
N LEU A 156 -0.70 -18.62 -11.47
CA LEU A 156 -1.20 -18.25 -10.14
C LEU A 156 -1.28 -16.74 -9.95
N VAL A 157 -0.25 -15.99 -10.36
CA VAL A 157 -0.29 -14.51 -10.37
C VAL A 157 -1.46 -14.01 -11.20
N LYS A 158 -1.65 -14.55 -12.41
CA LYS A 158 -2.74 -14.17 -13.30
C LYS A 158 -4.11 -14.40 -12.66
N LYS A 159 -4.28 -15.51 -11.93
CA LYS A 159 -5.49 -15.79 -11.14
C LYS A 159 -5.67 -14.81 -9.99
N ALA A 160 -4.58 -14.34 -9.39
CA ALA A 160 -4.61 -13.38 -8.28
C ALA A 160 -4.86 -11.92 -8.70
N LEU A 161 -4.81 -11.58 -9.99
CA LEU A 161 -5.11 -10.22 -10.48
C LEU A 161 -6.52 -9.76 -10.05
N GLY A 162 -6.56 -8.59 -9.42
CA GLY A 162 -7.72 -7.99 -8.77
C GLY A 162 -7.89 -8.41 -7.31
N GLY A 163 -7.00 -9.25 -6.79
CA GLY A 163 -7.09 -9.84 -5.45
C GLY A 163 -5.71 -9.95 -4.78
N ILE A 164 -5.61 -10.95 -3.90
CA ILE A 164 -4.40 -11.24 -3.13
C ILE A 164 -3.87 -12.63 -3.52
N LEU A 165 -2.56 -12.72 -3.77
CA LEU A 165 -1.81 -13.98 -3.81
C LEU A 165 -1.18 -14.18 -2.44
N PHE A 166 -1.61 -15.19 -1.70
CA PHE A 166 -1.11 -15.53 -0.38
C PHE A 166 -0.27 -16.81 -0.48
N ILE A 167 1.01 -16.71 -0.14
CA ILE A 167 1.94 -17.84 -0.17
C ILE A 167 2.23 -18.25 1.28
N ASP A 168 1.72 -19.41 1.70
CA ASP A 168 2.05 -19.95 3.02
C ASP A 168 3.42 -20.64 3.01
N GLU A 169 4.06 -20.64 4.17
CA GLU A 169 5.42 -21.14 4.38
C GLU A 169 6.41 -20.69 3.29
N ALA A 170 6.37 -19.41 2.93
CA ALA A 170 7.13 -18.84 1.81
C ALA A 170 8.66 -19.04 1.94
N TYR A 171 9.17 -19.22 3.16
CA TYR A 171 10.58 -19.58 3.39
C TYR A 171 10.99 -20.87 2.68
N SER A 172 10.04 -21.78 2.44
CA SER A 172 10.28 -23.06 1.77
C SER A 172 10.75 -22.87 0.33
N LEU A 173 10.35 -21.78 -0.35
CA LEU A 173 10.82 -21.43 -1.70
C LEU A 173 12.34 -21.16 -1.74
N ALA A 174 12.91 -20.72 -0.62
CA ALA A 174 14.32 -20.38 -0.50
C ALA A 174 15.20 -21.51 0.07
N ARG A 175 14.62 -22.59 0.64
CA ARG A 175 15.35 -23.68 1.32
C ARG A 175 16.02 -24.70 0.38
N GLY A 176 16.23 -24.35 -0.88
CA GLY A 176 16.76 -25.21 -1.94
C GLY A 176 18.25 -25.08 -2.25
N GLY A 177 18.85 -26.13 -2.83
CA GLY A 177 20.20 -26.06 -3.42
C GLY A 177 20.21 -25.36 -4.79
N GLU A 178 21.37 -25.28 -5.46
CA GLU A 178 21.49 -24.60 -6.76
C GLU A 178 20.63 -25.20 -7.89
N LYS A 179 20.21 -26.46 -7.75
CA LYS A 179 19.34 -27.15 -8.70
C LYS A 179 17.86 -27.11 -8.33
N ASP A 180 17.49 -26.38 -7.28
CA ASP A 180 16.10 -26.20 -6.88
C ASP A 180 15.43 -25.10 -7.72
N PHE A 181 14.25 -25.41 -8.25
CA PHE A 181 13.42 -24.48 -9.01
C PHE A 181 12.71 -23.44 -8.12
N GLY A 182 12.81 -23.51 -6.79
CA GLY A 182 12.26 -22.50 -5.88
C GLY A 182 12.76 -21.07 -6.16
N LYS A 183 14.04 -20.92 -6.56
CA LYS A 183 14.60 -19.62 -6.97
C LYS A 183 13.90 -19.06 -8.22
N GLU A 184 13.58 -19.91 -9.19
CA GLU A 184 12.85 -19.53 -10.41
C GLU A 184 11.45 -18.99 -10.09
N ALA A 185 10.77 -19.57 -9.09
CA ALA A 185 9.49 -19.05 -8.61
C ALA A 185 9.64 -17.66 -8.00
N ILE A 186 10.67 -17.45 -7.16
CA ILE A 186 10.95 -16.14 -6.55
C ILE A 186 11.24 -15.09 -7.62
N ASP A 187 12.11 -15.38 -8.59
CA ASP A 187 12.43 -14.45 -9.68
C ASP A 187 11.19 -14.10 -10.50
N THR A 188 10.32 -15.08 -10.73
CA THR A 188 9.05 -14.88 -11.43
C THR A 188 8.08 -14.00 -10.63
N LEU A 189 8.00 -14.18 -9.31
CA LEU A 189 7.18 -13.35 -8.42
C LEU A 189 7.70 -11.90 -8.37
N VAL A 190 9.01 -11.71 -8.25
CA VAL A 190 9.63 -10.36 -8.25
C VAL A 190 9.31 -9.62 -9.55
N LYS A 191 9.48 -10.28 -10.70
CA LYS A 191 9.11 -9.70 -11.98
C LYS A 191 7.62 -9.36 -12.05
N ALA A 192 6.75 -10.24 -11.58
CA ALA A 192 5.31 -9.99 -11.55
C ALA A 192 4.93 -8.78 -10.67
N MET A 193 5.61 -8.57 -9.54
CA MET A 193 5.39 -7.41 -8.67
C MET A 193 5.75 -6.09 -9.38
N GLU A 194 6.73 -6.11 -10.28
CA GLU A 194 7.11 -4.94 -11.09
C GLU A 194 6.17 -4.70 -12.27
N ASP A 195 5.78 -5.77 -12.97
CA ASP A 195 4.94 -5.72 -14.18
C ASP A 195 3.46 -5.39 -13.85
N HIS A 196 2.96 -5.86 -12.70
CA HIS A 196 1.55 -5.79 -12.31
C HIS A 196 1.32 -4.92 -11.06
N LYS A 197 2.01 -3.78 -10.97
CA LYS A 197 1.87 -2.83 -9.85
C LYS A 197 0.42 -2.46 -9.61
N ASN A 198 -0.04 -2.60 -8.37
CA ASN A 198 -1.40 -2.29 -7.91
C ASN A 198 -2.50 -3.11 -8.58
N GLN A 199 -2.17 -4.15 -9.36
CA GLN A 199 -3.16 -5.05 -9.95
C GLN A 199 -3.41 -6.27 -9.06
N PHE A 200 -2.48 -6.62 -8.18
CA PHE A 200 -2.66 -7.64 -7.15
C PHE A 200 -1.78 -7.31 -5.94
N ILE A 201 -2.01 -8.00 -4.82
CA ILE A 201 -1.15 -7.91 -3.64
C ILE A 201 -0.59 -9.30 -3.33
N LEU A 202 0.73 -9.41 -3.28
CA LEU A 202 1.44 -10.55 -2.72
C LEU A 202 1.53 -10.46 -1.18
N ILE A 203 1.12 -11.52 -0.50
CA ILE A 203 1.35 -11.73 0.93
C ILE A 203 2.21 -12.99 1.09
N LEU A 204 3.37 -12.86 1.73
CA LEU A 204 4.21 -14.00 2.09
C LEU A 204 3.99 -14.34 3.56
N ALA A 205 3.61 -15.57 3.88
CA ALA A 205 3.41 -16.01 5.25
C ALA A 205 4.47 -17.04 5.68
N GLY A 206 4.77 -17.07 6.97
CA GLY A 206 5.66 -18.05 7.57
C GLY A 206 5.80 -17.89 9.08
N TYR A 207 6.60 -18.76 9.67
CA TYR A 207 6.89 -18.72 11.09
C TYR A 207 7.92 -17.63 11.40
N SER A 208 7.70 -16.92 12.50
CA SER A 208 8.77 -16.20 13.17
C SER A 208 9.64 -17.29 13.81
N GLU A 209 10.83 -17.54 13.29
CA GLU A 209 11.84 -18.27 14.07
C GLU A 209 12.12 -17.54 15.39
#